data_AF-A0A3P6TR86-F1
#
_entry.id   AF-A0A3P6TR86-F1
#
_cell.length_a   1.000
_cell.length_b   1.000
_cell.length_c   1.000
_cell.angle_alpha   90.00
_cell.angle_beta   90.00
_cell.angle_gamma   90.00
#
_symmetry.space_group_name_H-M   'P 1'
#
loop_
_entity.id
_entity.type
_entity.pdbx_description
1 polymer ?
#
loop_
_entity_poly.entity_id
_entity_poly.type
_entity_poly.pdbx_seq_one_letter_code
_entity_poly.pdbx_strand_id
1 'polypeptide(L)'
;MVTNCLFVIVCLLSFGSATINTNSVFEFLQKIRGNVEPTPIVLWHGMGDSCCNPLSLGRMEKLLKQNIPNVYIYSVMIGSNVVTDTEHGFFG
;
A
#
# COMPACT_ATOMS: atom_id res chain seq x y z
N MET A 1 11.31 9.17 58.14
CA MET A 1 10.92 7.84 57.60
C MET A 1 9.62 7.88 56.79
N VAL A 2 8.63 8.71 57.17
CA VAL A 2 7.32 8.82 56.49
C VAL A 2 7.43 9.48 55.10
N THR A 3 8.32 10.47 54.92
CA THR A 3 8.45 11.26 53.68
C THR A 3 9.00 10.45 52.49
N ASN A 4 9.94 9.53 52.72
CA ASN A 4 10.47 8.66 51.66
C ASN A 4 9.45 7.63 51.18
N CYS A 5 8.56 7.18 52.05
CA CYS A 5 7.51 6.21 51.70
C CYS A 5 6.46 6.87 50.79
N LEU A 6 6.08 8.12 51.10
CA LEU A 6 5.13 8.89 50.29
C LEU A 6 5.66 9.15 48.88
N PHE A 7 6.96 9.45 48.75
CA PHE A 7 7.60 9.69 47.46
C PHE A 7 7.63 8.43 46.58
N VAL A 8 7.91 7.27 47.18
CA VAL A 8 7.92 5.98 46.47
C VAL A 8 6.51 5.62 45.98
N ILE A 9 5.47 5.86 46.79
CA ILE A 9 4.08 5.59 46.40
C ILE A 9 3.63 6.50 45.25
N VAL A 10 3.98 7.79 45.29
CA VAL A 10 3.66 8.73 44.20
C VAL A 10 4.37 8.36 42.90
N CYS A 11 5.64 7.93 42.97
CA CYS A 11 6.36 7.41 41.80
C CYS A 11 5.71 6.13 41.25
N LEU A 12 5.31 5.19 42.10
CA LEU A 12 4.68 3.95 41.62
C LEU A 12 3.32 4.20 40.95
N LEU A 13 2.55 5.19 41.41
CA LEU A 13 1.28 5.58 40.80
C LEU A 13 1.45 6.37 39.49
N SER A 14 2.55 7.12 39.31
CA SER A 14 2.82 7.85 38.07
C SER A 14 3.33 6.97 36.93
N PHE A 15 3.95 5.82 37.24
CA PHE A 15 4.34 4.82 36.22
C PHE A 15 3.23 3.80 35.92
N GLY A 16 2.15 3.76 36.72
CA GLY A 16 1.10 2.75 36.63
C GLY A 16 -0.08 3.07 35.71
N SER A 17 -0.10 4.23 35.05
CA SER A 17 -1.18 4.57 34.11
C SER A 17 -0.94 3.90 32.75
N ALA A 18 -1.10 2.58 32.71
CA ALA A 18 -1.27 1.87 31.45
C ALA A 18 -2.64 2.24 30.88
N THR A 19 -2.67 3.14 29.91
CA THR A 19 -3.86 3.42 29.12
C THR A 19 -4.18 2.17 28.27
N ILE A 20 -5.03 1.28 28.80
CA ILE A 20 -5.54 0.14 28.04
C ILE A 20 -6.49 0.69 26.98
N ASN A 21 -6.01 0.83 25.75
CA ASN A 21 -6.85 1.21 24.61
C ASN A 21 -7.64 -0.02 24.15
N THR A 22 -8.92 -0.12 24.51
CA THR A 22 -9.75 -1.33 24.30
C THR A 22 -10.43 -1.41 22.93
N ASN A 23 -9.95 -0.71 21.90
CA ASN A 23 -10.58 -0.75 20.58
C ASN A 23 -10.20 -2.01 19.79
N SER A 24 -10.62 -3.17 20.28
CA SER A 24 -10.46 -4.49 19.64
C SER A 24 -11.02 -4.55 18.23
N VAL A 25 -12.05 -3.75 17.93
CA VAL A 25 -12.62 -3.61 16.58
C VAL A 25 -11.61 -2.98 15.62
N PHE A 26 -10.88 -1.94 16.05
CA PHE A 26 -9.87 -1.30 15.19
C PHE A 26 -8.70 -2.26 14.90
N GLU A 27 -8.22 -2.98 15.92
CA GLU A 27 -7.17 -3.99 15.74
C GLU A 27 -7.64 -5.14 14.85
N PHE A 28 -8.86 -5.63 15.02
CA PHE A 28 -9.44 -6.65 14.15
C PHE A 28 -9.57 -6.15 12.71
N LEU A 29 -10.06 -4.93 12.49
CA LEU A 29 -10.17 -4.35 11.15
C LEU A 29 -8.79 -4.11 10.50
N GLN A 30 -7.79 -3.71 11.27
CA GLN A 30 -6.40 -3.61 10.79
C GLN A 30 -5.83 -4.99 10.45
N LYS A 31 -6.12 -6.01 11.27
CA LYS A 31 -5.70 -7.39 11.01
C LYS A 31 -6.37 -7.98 9.77
N ILE A 32 -7.65 -7.73 9.56
CA ILE A 32 -8.36 -8.12 8.35
C ILE A 32 -7.82 -7.34 7.14
N ARG A 33 -7.64 -6.02 7.24
CA ARG A 33 -7.00 -5.22 6.18
C ARG A 33 -5.59 -5.71 5.83
N GLY A 34 -4.80 -6.10 6.83
CA GLY A 34 -3.44 -6.62 6.63
C GLY A 34 -3.38 -8.00 5.99
N ASN A 35 -4.50 -8.74 5.95
CA ASN A 35 -4.59 -10.08 5.38
C ASN A 35 -5.31 -10.14 4.02
N VAL A 36 -5.73 -9.00 3.47
CA VAL A 36 -6.36 -8.95 2.15
C VAL A 36 -5.30 -8.57 1.12
N GLU A 37 -4.95 -9.51 0.26
CA GLU A 37 -4.09 -9.21 -0.89
C GLU A 37 -4.78 -8.18 -1.80
N PRO A 38 -4.03 -7.23 -2.37
CA PRO A 38 -4.62 -6.24 -3.27
C PRO A 38 -5.25 -6.89 -4.50
N THR A 39 -6.40 -6.38 -4.92
CA THR A 39 -7.01 -6.79 -6.20
C THR A 39 -6.03 -6.55 -7.35
N PRO A 40 -5.76 -7.56 -8.19
CA PRO A 40 -4.92 -7.40 -9.38
C PRO A 40 -5.40 -6.29 -10.31
N ILE A 41 -4.45 -5.59 -10.94
CA ILE A 41 -4.73 -4.50 -11.88
C ILE A 41 -4.28 -4.92 -13.29
N VAL A 42 -5.17 -4.76 -14.27
CA VAL A 42 -4.82 -4.83 -15.69
C VAL A 42 -4.78 -3.43 -16.26
N LEU A 43 -3.67 -3.10 -16.92
CA LEU A 43 -3.50 -1.84 -17.63
C LEU A 43 -3.57 -2.09 -19.13
N TRP A 44 -4.30 -1.24 -19.84
CA TRP A 44 -4.40 -1.27 -21.29
C TRP A 44 -4.20 0.14 -21.82
N HIS A 45 -3.21 0.32 -22.69
CA HIS A 45 -2.91 1.60 -23.30
C HIS A 45 -3.91 2.01 -24.37
N GLY A 46 -3.95 3.32 -24.64
CA GLY A 46 -4.74 3.89 -25.72
C GLY A 46 -3.99 3.91 -27.05
N MET A 47 -4.63 4.52 -28.05
CA MET A 47 -4.07 4.67 -29.39
C MET A 47 -2.74 5.44 -29.38
N GLY A 48 -1.70 4.83 -29.96
CA GLY A 48 -0.37 5.42 -30.08
C GLY A 48 0.48 5.46 -28.81
N ASP A 49 0.03 4.81 -27.75
CA ASP A 49 0.83 4.52 -26.56
C ASP A 49 1.25 3.05 -26.56
N SER A 50 1.98 2.62 -25.53
CA SER A 50 2.38 1.22 -25.32
C SER A 50 2.24 0.82 -23.85
N CYS A 51 2.34 -0.48 -23.58
CA CYS A 51 2.34 -1.09 -22.25
C CYS A 51 3.26 -0.38 -21.24
N CYS A 52 4.35 0.20 -21.75
CA CYS A 52 5.56 0.37 -20.99
C CYS A 52 6.21 1.76 -21.16
N ASN A 53 5.49 2.71 -21.76
CA ASN A 53 5.99 4.08 -21.97
C ASN A 53 6.28 4.77 -20.61
N PRO A 54 7.52 5.18 -20.31
CA PRO A 54 7.90 5.71 -19.00
C PRO A 54 7.24 7.06 -18.66
N LEU A 55 6.69 7.76 -19.65
CA LEU A 55 5.95 9.02 -19.45
C LEU A 55 4.43 8.85 -19.39
N SER A 56 3.92 7.66 -19.72
CA SER A 56 2.49 7.32 -19.71
C SER A 56 2.22 6.12 -18.79
N LEU A 57 1.89 4.95 -19.34
CA LEU A 57 1.48 3.78 -18.55
C LEU A 57 2.58 3.19 -17.68
N GLY A 58 3.84 3.27 -18.11
CA GLY A 58 4.97 2.90 -17.25
C GLY A 58 5.07 3.79 -15.99
N ARG A 59 4.71 5.07 -16.09
CA ARG A 59 4.62 5.97 -14.92
C ARG A 59 3.45 5.58 -14.02
N MET A 60 2.31 5.25 -14.60
CA MET A 60 1.12 4.81 -13.85
C MET A 60 1.39 3.52 -13.09
N GLU A 61 2.00 2.52 -13.72
CA GLU A 61 2.40 1.27 -13.06
C GLU A 61 3.32 1.54 -11.87
N LYS A 62 4.32 2.42 -12.03
CA LYS A 62 5.22 2.81 -10.95
C LYS A 62 4.48 3.46 -9.79
N LEU A 63 3.57 4.40 -10.07
CA LEU A 63 2.78 5.08 -9.04
C LEU A 63 1.86 4.10 -8.30
N LEU A 64 1.23 3.17 -9.01
CA LEU A 64 0.36 2.15 -8.41
C LEU A 64 1.16 1.23 -7.48
N LYS A 65 2.31 0.72 -7.93
CA LYS A 65 3.20 -0.12 -7.10
C LYS A 65 3.72 0.61 -5.86
N GLN A 66 3.94 1.92 -5.95
CA GLN A 66 4.37 2.75 -4.81
C GLN A 66 3.27 2.95 -3.77
N ASN A 67 2.00 3.05 -4.20
CA ASN A 67 0.88 3.37 -3.31
C ASN A 67 0.11 2.12 -2.84
N ILE A 68 0.27 0.99 -3.52
CA ILE A 68 -0.43 -0.27 -3.21
C ILE A 68 0.63 -1.38 -3.06
N PRO A 69 1.15 -1.60 -1.84
CA PRO A 69 2.16 -2.64 -1.59
C PRO A 69 1.65 -4.03 -2.01
N ASN A 70 2.53 -4.84 -2.60
CA ASN A 70 2.25 -6.21 -3.04
C ASN A 70 1.17 -6.36 -4.13
N VAL A 71 0.74 -5.28 -4.79
CA VAL A 71 -0.21 -5.38 -5.92
C VAL A 71 0.43 -6.07 -7.12
N TYR A 72 -0.30 -7.03 -7.71
CA TYR A 72 0.03 -7.57 -9.02
C TYR A 72 -0.53 -6.65 -10.11
N ILE A 73 0.32 -6.23 -11.04
CA ILE A 73 -0.07 -5.41 -12.19
C ILE A 73 0.39 -6.11 -13.46
N TYR A 74 -0.54 -6.25 -14.40
CA TYR A 74 -0.28 -6.71 -15.75
C TYR A 74 -0.56 -5.58 -16.74
N SER A 75 0.47 -5.10 -17.44
CA SER A 75 0.31 -4.14 -18.53
C SER A 75 0.24 -4.88 -19.85
N VAL A 76 -0.91 -4.78 -20.52
CA VAL A 76 -1.17 -5.47 -21.78
C VAL A 76 -0.23 -4.94 -22.84
N MET A 77 0.45 -5.87 -23.50
CA MET A 77 1.37 -5.63 -24.60
C MET A 77 0.95 -6.51 -25.77
N ILE A 78 0.52 -5.88 -26.85
CA ILE A 78 0.05 -6.51 -28.08
C ILE A 78 1.24 -6.62 -29.04
N GLY A 79 1.77 -7.82 -29.20
CA GLY A 79 2.93 -8.09 -30.05
C GLY A 79 4.19 -8.41 -29.25
N SER A 80 5.34 -8.50 -29.94
CA SER A 80 6.58 -9.02 -29.35
C SER A 80 7.49 -7.96 -28.73
N ASN A 81 7.25 -6.68 -29.02
CA ASN A 81 8.09 -5.57 -28.57
C ASN A 81 7.27 -4.25 -28.49
N VAL A 82 7.83 -3.23 -27.82
CA VAL A 82 7.15 -1.95 -27.54
C VAL A 82 6.79 -1.18 -28.83
N VAL A 83 7.58 -1.33 -29.89
CA VAL A 83 7.32 -0.66 -31.18
C VAL A 83 6.06 -1.26 -31.81
N THR A 84 6.02 -2.59 -31.91
CA THR A 84 4.87 -3.32 -32.44
C THR A 84 3.60 -3.07 -31.60
N ASP A 85 3.73 -2.98 -30.28
CA ASP A 85 2.63 -2.63 -29.37
C ASP A 85 2.06 -1.23 -29.65
N THR A 86 2.94 -0.25 -29.89
CA THR A 86 2.55 1.10 -30.28
C THR A 86 1.83 1.11 -31.64
N GLU A 87 2.34 0.35 -32.61
CA GLU A 87 1.75 0.22 -33.95
C GLU A 87 0.36 -0.43 -33.91
N HIS A 88 0.21 -1.53 -33.17
CA HIS A 88 -1.08 -2.17 -32.93
C HIS A 88 -2.06 -1.24 -32.19
N GLY A 89 -1.56 -0.38 -31.30
CA GLY A 89 -2.36 0.68 -30.68
C GLY A 89 -3.04 1.61 -31.70
N PHE A 90 -2.43 1.83 -32.87
CA PHE A 90 -3.04 2.60 -33.97
C PHE A 90 -3.91 1.76 -34.90
N PHE A 91 -3.44 0.56 -35.26
CA PHE A 91 -3.94 -0.14 -36.44
C PHE A 91 -4.68 -1.45 -36.16
N GLY A 92 -4.63 -1.95 -34.92
CA GLY A 92 -5.15 -3.27 -34.57
C GLY A 92 -4.13 -4.35 -34.88
#